data_AF-A0A6A6A3E9-F1
#
_entry.id   AF-A0A6A6A3E9-F1
#
_cell.length_a   1.000
_cell.length_b   1.000
_cell.length_c   1.000
_cell.angle_alpha   90.00
_cell.angle_beta   90.00
_cell.angle_gamma   90.00
#
_symmetry.space_group_name_H-M   'P 1'
#
loop_
_entity.id
_entity.type
_entity.pdbx_description
1 polymer ?
#
loop_
_entity_poly.entity_id
_entity_poly.type
_entity_poly.pdbx_seq_one_letter_code
_entity_poly.pdbx_strand_id
1 'polypeptide(L)'
;MQQQGRARPSRGGRGGQNTSRTPRSRQEYSSVPPYASIQPGNGVSIVLKEDQPTGHQVKGIVSDLLTRGDHPRGVKVRLRDGRVGRVQGLVSETEGERGEALVGGAAAGLGRNGESNGLGSTGRRRGGRIERDIREDDEYLYENRAPAADRGYFAALEEADKRDAARKGTGPAIDSKVVTCPVCGIFEGDEVAVAHHVEQHFGGQ
;
A
#
# COMPACT_ATOMS: atom_id res chain seq x y z
N MET A 1 60.07 -67.56 15.29
CA MET A 1 58.76 -67.31 15.92
C MET A 1 58.19 -66.04 15.31
N GLN A 2 57.37 -66.21 14.27
CA GLN A 2 56.61 -65.13 13.62
C GLN A 2 55.33 -64.86 14.42
N GLN A 3 54.72 -63.69 14.17
CA GLN A 3 53.35 -63.23 14.49
C GLN A 3 53.31 -62.12 15.56
N GLN A 4 52.61 -60.98 15.40
CA GLN A 4 51.64 -60.52 14.40
C GLN A 4 51.49 -58.99 14.57
N GLY A 5 51.50 -58.23 13.46
CA GLY A 5 51.16 -56.81 13.44
C GLY A 5 49.65 -56.60 13.64
N ARG A 6 49.27 -55.73 14.58
CA ARG A 6 47.87 -55.39 14.85
C ARG A 6 47.34 -54.44 13.78
N ALA A 7 46.45 -54.95 12.93
CA ALA A 7 45.69 -54.17 11.95
C ALA A 7 44.69 -53.24 12.66
N ARG A 8 44.67 -51.96 12.26
CA ARG A 8 43.66 -50.98 12.68
C ARG A 8 42.38 -51.17 11.85
N PRO A 9 41.18 -51.27 12.44
CA PRO A 9 39.96 -51.32 11.64
C PRO A 9 39.70 -49.97 10.95
N SER A 10 39.48 -50.05 9.64
CA SER A 10 39.07 -48.94 8.77
C SER A 10 37.74 -48.36 9.26
N ARG A 11 37.74 -47.07 9.61
CA ARG A 11 36.54 -46.33 10.00
C ARG A 11 35.70 -46.09 8.73
N GLY A 12 34.89 -47.08 8.38
CA GLY A 12 33.93 -47.01 7.27
C GLY A 12 33.08 -45.75 7.39
N GLY A 13 33.18 -44.88 6.37
CA GLY A 13 32.42 -43.66 6.27
C GLY A 13 30.93 -43.96 6.39
N ARG A 14 30.24 -43.27 7.31
CA ARG A 14 28.78 -43.29 7.36
C ARG A 14 28.27 -42.76 6.02
N GLY A 15 27.77 -43.68 5.21
CA GLY A 15 27.06 -43.39 3.98
C GLY A 15 26.00 -42.34 4.26
N GLY A 16 26.13 -41.20 3.58
CA GLY A 16 25.12 -40.16 3.55
C GLY A 16 23.80 -40.81 3.16
N GLN A 17 22.82 -40.72 4.04
CA GLN A 17 21.45 -41.06 3.71
C GLN A 17 21.03 -40.06 2.65
N ASN A 18 21.17 -40.49 1.40
CA ASN A 18 20.66 -39.82 0.22
C ASN A 18 19.14 -39.94 0.31
N THR A 19 18.53 -39.13 1.20
CA THR A 19 17.11 -38.88 1.13
C THR A 19 16.92 -38.20 -0.21
N SER A 20 16.51 -38.99 -1.19
CA SER A 20 15.87 -38.51 -2.41
C SER A 20 14.66 -37.71 -1.95
N ARG A 21 14.91 -36.46 -1.56
CA ARG A 21 13.88 -35.45 -1.41
C ARG A 21 13.28 -35.38 -2.79
N THR A 22 12.15 -36.05 -2.97
CA THR A 22 11.29 -35.86 -4.14
C THR A 22 11.24 -34.36 -4.35
N PRO A 23 11.70 -33.83 -5.50
CA PRO A 23 11.61 -32.40 -5.74
C PRO A 23 10.14 -32.07 -5.57
N ARG A 24 9.82 -31.25 -4.55
CA ARG A 24 8.45 -30.77 -4.32
C ARG A 24 7.95 -30.31 -5.69
N SER A 25 6.83 -30.86 -6.15
CA SER A 25 6.24 -30.48 -7.43
C SER A 25 6.23 -28.96 -7.47
N ARG A 26 7.02 -28.39 -8.39
CA ARG A 26 7.25 -26.94 -8.49
C ARG A 26 5.98 -26.20 -8.97
N GLN A 27 4.87 -26.89 -9.07
CA GLN A 27 3.81 -26.58 -10.01
C GLN A 27 2.47 -26.66 -9.30
N GLU A 28 2.17 -25.61 -8.53
CA GLU A 28 0.78 -25.28 -8.21
C GLU A 28 0.65 -23.76 -8.02
N TYR A 29 1.14 -23.00 -9.01
CA TYR A 29 0.91 -21.55 -9.12
C TYR A 29 -0.13 -21.21 -10.19
N SER A 30 -0.85 -22.21 -10.71
CA SER A 30 -1.73 -22.09 -11.89
C SER A 30 -3.02 -21.29 -11.70
N SER A 31 -3.21 -20.63 -10.56
CA SER A 31 -4.36 -19.75 -10.39
C SER A 31 -4.17 -18.38 -11.05
N VAL A 32 -2.92 -18.00 -11.36
CA VAL A 32 -2.62 -16.64 -11.86
C VAL A 32 -2.29 -16.67 -13.35
N PRO A 33 -2.88 -15.79 -14.18
CA PRO A 33 -2.63 -15.76 -15.61
C PRO A 33 -1.13 -15.51 -15.94
N PRO A 34 -0.58 -16.21 -16.94
CA PRO A 34 0.78 -15.97 -17.39
C PRO A 34 0.92 -14.59 -18.04
N TYR A 35 2.13 -14.04 -18.04
CA TYR A 35 2.46 -12.76 -18.67
C TYR A 35 2.08 -12.72 -20.15
N ALA A 36 2.26 -13.84 -20.86
CA ALA A 36 1.97 -13.93 -22.29
C ALA A 36 0.48 -13.78 -22.65
N SER A 37 -0.45 -14.05 -21.72
CA SER A 37 -1.89 -13.91 -21.97
C SER A 37 -2.44 -12.52 -21.64
N ILE A 38 -1.61 -11.65 -21.06
CA ILE A 38 -2.00 -10.29 -20.67
C ILE A 38 -1.45 -9.33 -21.73
N GLN A 39 -2.34 -8.60 -22.39
CA GLN A 39 -1.98 -7.56 -23.34
C GLN A 39 -2.60 -6.21 -22.90
N PRO A 40 -1.98 -5.07 -23.25
CA PRO A 40 -2.61 -3.77 -23.09
C PRO A 40 -3.96 -3.77 -23.83
N GLY A 41 -5.01 -3.27 -23.18
CA GLY A 41 -6.39 -3.33 -23.68
C GLY A 41 -7.23 -4.49 -23.14
N ASN A 42 -6.63 -5.53 -22.55
CA ASN A 42 -7.42 -6.62 -21.99
C ASN A 42 -8.14 -6.22 -20.69
N GLY A 43 -9.33 -6.77 -20.48
CA GLY A 43 -10.03 -6.75 -19.19
C GLY A 43 -9.32 -7.65 -18.18
N VAL A 44 -8.96 -7.10 -17.03
CA VAL A 44 -8.30 -7.85 -15.95
C VAL A 44 -8.93 -7.57 -14.60
N SER A 45 -8.77 -8.54 -13.70
CA SER A 45 -9.03 -8.40 -12.28
C SER A 45 -7.70 -8.24 -11.55
N ILE A 46 -7.50 -7.10 -10.87
CA ILE A 46 -6.27 -6.77 -10.15
C ILE A 46 -6.50 -6.63 -8.66
N VAL A 47 -5.47 -6.92 -7.87
CA VAL A 47 -5.41 -6.58 -6.44
C VAL A 47 -4.45 -5.41 -6.28
N LEU A 48 -4.96 -4.32 -5.70
CA LEU A 48 -4.17 -3.14 -5.38
C LEU A 48 -3.24 -3.42 -4.19
N LYS A 49 -2.29 -2.51 -3.94
CA LYS A 49 -1.38 -2.67 -2.79
C LYS A 49 -2.14 -2.58 -1.46
N GLU A 50 -3.07 -1.65 -1.37
CA GLU A 50 -3.96 -1.45 -0.22
C GLU A 50 -4.84 -2.67 0.06
N ASP A 51 -5.22 -3.39 -1.00
CA ASP A 51 -6.09 -4.56 -0.94
C ASP A 51 -5.33 -5.89 -0.84
N GLN A 52 -4.00 -5.89 -0.73
CA GLN A 52 -3.23 -7.13 -0.50
C GLN A 52 -3.64 -7.90 0.77
N PRO A 53 -3.95 -7.27 1.93
CA PRO A 53 -4.39 -8.00 3.13
C PRO A 53 -5.85 -8.47 3.04
N THR A 54 -6.71 -7.73 2.36
CA THR A 54 -8.15 -8.03 2.24
C THR A 54 -8.47 -8.95 1.07
N GLY A 55 -7.63 -8.95 0.05
CA GLY A 55 -7.82 -9.69 -1.19
C GLY A 55 -8.89 -9.11 -2.10
N HIS A 56 -9.32 -7.86 -1.88
CA HIS A 56 -10.29 -7.21 -2.75
C HIS A 56 -9.73 -7.05 -4.17
N GLN A 57 -10.59 -7.35 -5.14
CA GLN A 57 -10.24 -7.36 -6.55
C GLN A 57 -11.02 -6.27 -7.29
N VAL A 58 -10.28 -5.52 -8.09
CA VAL A 58 -10.78 -4.43 -8.91
C VAL A 58 -10.70 -4.85 -10.37
N LYS A 59 -11.81 -4.72 -11.09
CA LYS A 59 -11.88 -4.96 -12.53
C LYS A 59 -11.55 -3.67 -13.29
N GLY A 60 -10.81 -3.77 -14.37
CA GLY A 60 -10.53 -2.64 -15.27
C GLY A 60 -9.73 -3.05 -16.50
N ILE A 61 -9.47 -2.08 -17.39
CA ILE A 61 -8.72 -2.30 -18.63
C ILE A 61 -7.23 -2.00 -18.42
N VAL A 62 -6.35 -2.89 -18.90
CA VAL A 62 -4.90 -2.71 -18.82
C VAL A 62 -4.43 -1.57 -19.73
N SER A 63 -3.67 -0.63 -19.18
CA SER A 63 -2.94 0.40 -19.92
C SER A 63 -1.50 -0.01 -20.20
N ASP A 64 -0.76 -0.49 -19.20
CA ASP A 64 0.67 -0.80 -19.33
C ASP A 64 1.10 -1.98 -18.44
N LEU A 65 2.04 -2.78 -18.93
CA LEU A 65 2.60 -3.92 -18.19
C LEU A 65 3.93 -3.51 -17.54
N LEU A 66 3.98 -3.55 -16.21
CA LEU A 66 5.11 -3.07 -15.42
C LEU A 66 6.10 -4.18 -15.00
N THR A 67 5.74 -5.45 -15.18
CA THR A 67 6.60 -6.60 -14.90
C THR A 67 7.01 -7.27 -16.20
N ARG A 68 8.25 -7.75 -16.29
CA ARG A 68 8.74 -8.56 -17.41
C ARG A 68 8.73 -10.03 -16.98
N GLY A 69 7.77 -10.82 -17.47
CA GLY A 69 7.68 -12.27 -17.24
C GLY A 69 6.68 -12.70 -16.17
N ASP A 70 6.57 -14.02 -16.00
CA ASP A 70 5.64 -14.68 -15.08
C ASP A 70 6.04 -14.49 -13.62
N HIS A 71 5.05 -14.17 -12.78
CA HIS A 71 5.28 -13.91 -11.36
C HIS A 71 4.32 -14.75 -10.51
N PRO A 72 4.78 -15.38 -9.41
CA PRO A 72 3.96 -16.29 -8.59
C PRO A 72 2.71 -15.65 -7.99
N ARG A 73 2.78 -14.33 -7.74
CA ARG A 73 1.68 -13.50 -7.21
C ARG A 73 0.98 -12.68 -8.28
N GLY A 74 1.27 -12.92 -9.56
CA GLY A 74 0.71 -12.17 -10.67
C GLY A 74 1.56 -11.02 -11.17
N VAL A 75 1.33 -10.72 -12.44
CA VAL A 75 1.99 -9.67 -13.23
C VAL A 75 1.53 -8.31 -12.74
N LYS A 76 2.47 -7.39 -12.53
CA LYS A 76 2.13 -6.02 -12.15
C LYS A 76 1.71 -5.24 -13.39
N VAL A 77 0.53 -4.62 -13.34
CA VAL A 77 -0.04 -3.83 -14.43
C VAL A 77 -0.55 -2.48 -13.93
N ARG A 78 -0.64 -1.53 -14.84
CA ARG A 78 -1.34 -0.25 -14.67
C ARG A 78 -2.64 -0.31 -15.47
N LEU A 79 -3.76 0.08 -14.84
CA LEU A 79 -5.05 0.24 -15.52
C LEU A 79 -5.15 1.60 -16.22
N ARG A 80 -6.09 1.74 -17.15
CA ARG A 80 -6.41 3.03 -17.80
C ARG A 80 -6.80 4.12 -16.80
N ASP A 81 -7.46 3.73 -15.71
CA ASP A 81 -7.81 4.62 -14.59
C ASP A 81 -6.61 5.23 -13.86
N GLY A 82 -5.39 4.69 -14.05
CA GLY A 82 -4.16 5.11 -13.35
C GLY A 82 -3.74 4.22 -12.17
N ARG A 83 -4.65 3.36 -11.69
CA ARG A 83 -4.42 2.39 -10.60
C ARG A 83 -3.39 1.33 -10.98
N VAL A 84 -2.60 0.87 -10.00
CA VAL A 84 -1.55 -0.13 -10.20
C VAL A 84 -1.72 -1.30 -9.25
N GLY A 85 -1.75 -2.52 -9.79
CA GLY A 85 -1.97 -3.73 -9.01
C GLY A 85 -1.32 -4.98 -9.62
N ARG A 86 -1.56 -6.13 -8.98
CA ARG A 86 -1.16 -7.46 -9.47
C ARG A 86 -2.38 -8.14 -10.09
N VAL A 87 -2.23 -8.69 -11.29
CA VAL A 87 -3.30 -9.44 -11.98
C VAL A 87 -3.55 -10.76 -11.26
N GLN A 88 -4.79 -11.00 -10.88
CA GLN A 88 -5.25 -12.27 -10.33
C GLN A 88 -6.04 -13.09 -11.36
N GLY A 89 -6.68 -12.45 -12.33
CA GLY A 89 -7.51 -13.13 -13.33
C GLY A 89 -7.76 -12.28 -14.57
N LEU A 90 -8.12 -12.94 -15.66
CA LEU A 90 -8.61 -12.31 -16.90
C LEU A 90 -10.14 -12.21 -16.81
N VAL A 91 -10.70 -11.08 -17.23
CA VAL A 91 -12.16 -10.88 -17.34
C VAL A 91 -12.51 -10.45 -18.75
N SER A 92 -13.79 -10.52 -19.12
CA SER A 92 -14.22 -9.98 -20.41
C SER A 92 -14.01 -8.47 -20.47
N GLU A 93 -13.73 -7.93 -21.67
CA GLU A 93 -13.55 -6.50 -21.88
C GLU A 93 -14.73 -5.69 -21.34
N THR A 94 -15.96 -6.17 -21.59
CA THR A 94 -17.21 -5.55 -21.11
C THR A 94 -17.29 -5.45 -19.58
N GLU A 95 -16.72 -6.39 -18.84
CA GLU A 95 -16.67 -6.34 -17.38
C GLU A 95 -15.57 -5.41 -16.86
N GLY A 96 -14.46 -5.32 -17.58
CA GLY A 96 -13.39 -4.36 -17.31
C GLY A 96 -13.90 -2.93 -17.46
N GLU A 97 -14.59 -2.64 -18.56
CA GLU A 97 -15.20 -1.32 -18.83
C GLU A 97 -16.26 -0.95 -17.80
N ARG A 98 -17.11 -1.91 -17.38
CA ARG A 98 -18.08 -1.69 -16.30
C ARG A 98 -17.38 -1.38 -14.97
N GLY A 99 -16.31 -2.10 -14.65
CA GLY A 99 -15.50 -1.87 -13.45
C GLY A 99 -14.84 -0.49 -13.44
N GLU A 100 -14.35 -0.06 -14.60
CA GLU A 100 -13.79 1.29 -14.82
C GLU A 100 -14.87 2.38 -14.73
N ALA A 101 -16.04 2.17 -15.33
CA ALA A 101 -17.16 3.12 -15.29
C ALA A 101 -17.67 3.40 -13.85
N LEU A 102 -17.69 2.38 -12.99
CA LEU A 102 -18.13 2.54 -11.59
C LEU A 102 -17.24 3.49 -10.78
N VAL A 103 -15.96 3.65 -11.15
CA VAL A 103 -14.98 4.45 -10.40
C VAL A 103 -14.66 5.78 -11.10
N GLY A 104 -15.49 6.19 -12.07
CA GLY A 104 -15.37 7.48 -12.78
C GLY A 104 -14.77 7.38 -14.20
N GLY A 105 -14.55 6.18 -14.72
CA GLY A 105 -14.07 5.92 -16.09
C GLY A 105 -12.59 6.28 -16.33
N ALA A 106 -12.17 6.15 -17.60
CA ALA A 106 -10.79 6.41 -18.06
C ALA A 106 -10.21 7.78 -17.64
N ALA A 107 -11.06 8.77 -17.42
CA ALA A 107 -10.68 10.13 -17.04
C ALA A 107 -10.56 10.33 -15.52
N ALA A 108 -10.91 9.34 -14.70
CA ALA A 108 -10.91 9.47 -13.24
C ALA A 108 -9.53 9.82 -12.68
N GLY A 109 -8.44 9.42 -13.36
CA GLY A 109 -7.07 9.82 -13.01
C GLY A 109 -6.70 9.47 -11.57
N LEU A 110 -7.20 8.32 -11.09
CA LEU A 110 -6.95 7.83 -9.75
C LEU A 110 -5.46 7.50 -9.63
N GLY A 111 -4.82 7.98 -8.56
CA GLY A 111 -3.38 7.81 -8.37
C GLY A 111 -2.94 6.34 -8.35
N ARG A 112 -1.62 6.12 -8.16
CA ARG A 112 -1.05 4.75 -8.06
C ARG A 112 -1.71 3.86 -7.01
N ASN A 113 -2.38 4.46 -6.03
CA ASN A 113 -2.99 3.82 -4.86
C ASN A 113 -4.51 4.03 -4.80
N GLY A 114 -5.20 4.28 -5.92
CA GLY A 114 -6.67 4.46 -5.91
C GLY A 114 -7.19 5.76 -5.26
N GLU A 115 -6.34 6.55 -4.61
CA GLU A 115 -6.68 7.87 -4.09
C GLU A 115 -7.01 8.86 -5.22
N SER A 116 -8.20 9.48 -5.18
CA SER A 116 -8.52 10.66 -5.97
C SER A 116 -7.46 11.72 -5.66
N ASN A 117 -6.90 12.40 -6.66
CA ASN A 117 -5.90 13.45 -6.48
C ASN A 117 -6.44 14.62 -5.62
N GLY A 118 -6.45 14.42 -4.30
CA GLY A 118 -6.53 15.45 -3.29
C GLY A 118 -5.10 15.86 -2.95
N LEU A 119 -4.62 16.88 -3.66
CA LEU A 119 -3.60 17.84 -3.20
C LEU A 119 -2.46 17.27 -2.33
N GLY A 120 -1.42 16.71 -2.95
CA GLY A 120 -0.24 16.24 -2.22
C GLY A 120 1.08 16.14 -2.99
N SER A 121 1.20 16.70 -4.19
CA SER A 121 2.45 16.61 -4.97
C SER A 121 2.89 17.91 -5.61
N THR A 122 3.23 18.89 -4.76
CA THR A 122 4.28 19.86 -5.11
C THR A 122 5.63 19.22 -4.80
N GLY A 123 5.98 18.19 -5.59
CA GLY A 123 7.16 17.37 -5.35
C GLY A 123 7.85 16.91 -6.62
N ARG A 124 7.80 17.71 -7.70
CA ARG A 124 8.67 17.49 -8.86
C ARG A 124 10.13 17.74 -8.45
N ARG A 125 10.83 16.70 -7.98
CA ARG A 125 12.30 16.63 -8.07
C ARG A 125 12.65 15.79 -9.29
N ARG A 126 12.79 16.50 -10.40
CA ARG A 126 13.37 16.02 -11.66
C ARG A 126 14.85 15.76 -11.40
N GLY A 127 15.27 14.50 -11.52
CA GLY A 127 16.61 14.03 -11.89
C GLY A 127 17.82 14.68 -11.19
N GLY A 128 18.42 13.95 -10.25
CA GLY A 128 19.81 14.15 -9.83
C GLY A 128 20.39 12.82 -9.37
N ARG A 129 21.13 12.14 -10.25
CA ARG A 129 22.03 11.05 -9.87
C ARG A 129 23.15 11.71 -9.05
N ILE A 130 23.19 11.43 -7.75
CA ILE A 130 24.41 11.60 -6.95
C ILE A 130 24.65 10.24 -6.31
N GLU A 131 25.48 9.44 -6.96
CA GLU A 131 26.22 8.39 -6.25
C GLU A 131 27.05 9.11 -5.19
N ARG A 132 26.78 8.84 -3.91
CA ARG A 132 27.77 9.06 -2.85
C ARG A 132 28.28 7.68 -2.48
N ASP A 133 29.52 7.42 -2.86
CA ASP A 133 30.30 6.29 -2.41
C ASP A 133 30.28 6.24 -0.87
N ILE A 134 29.89 5.09 -0.32
CA ILE A 134 29.79 4.82 1.12
C ILE A 134 31.15 4.29 1.63
N ARG A 135 32.27 4.90 1.20
CA ARG A 135 33.62 4.41 1.54
C ARG A 135 34.60 5.53 1.86
N GLU A 136 34.23 6.41 2.76
CA GLU A 136 35.13 7.23 3.59
C GLU A 136 34.24 8.20 4.37
N ASP A 137 33.91 7.89 5.63
CA ASP A 137 33.65 8.88 6.69
C ASP A 137 33.35 8.16 8.03
N ASP A 138 34.25 7.24 8.43
CA ASP A 138 34.17 6.56 9.73
C ASP A 138 34.84 7.38 10.86
N GLU A 139 35.28 8.62 10.60
CA GLU A 139 36.20 9.35 11.50
C GLU A 139 35.69 10.71 12.03
N TYR A 140 34.37 10.99 12.04
CA TYR A 140 33.85 12.28 12.53
C TYR A 140 32.66 12.21 13.49
N LEU A 141 32.49 11.10 14.20
CA LEU A 141 31.31 10.89 15.04
C LEU A 141 31.46 11.29 16.52
N TYR A 142 32.57 11.86 16.99
CA TYR A 142 32.72 12.12 18.45
C TYR A 142 33.10 13.52 18.95
N GLU A 143 33.59 14.49 18.16
CA GLU A 143 34.13 15.71 18.81
C GLU A 143 33.72 17.08 18.24
N ASN A 144 32.65 17.19 17.43
CA ASN A 144 32.12 18.51 17.06
C ASN A 144 30.58 18.54 17.01
N ARG A 145 29.93 18.35 18.16
CA ARG A 145 28.54 18.81 18.33
C ARG A 145 28.56 20.31 18.62
N ALA A 146 28.80 21.11 17.58
CA ALA A 146 28.39 22.51 17.62
C ALA A 146 26.88 22.54 17.97
N PRO A 147 26.42 23.34 18.96
CA PRO A 147 25.00 23.48 19.18
C PRO A 147 24.41 24.00 17.87
N ALA A 148 23.49 23.22 17.30
CA ALA A 148 22.77 23.62 16.10
C ALA A 148 22.13 24.97 16.40
N ALA A 149 22.72 26.06 15.89
CA ALA A 149 22.10 27.36 15.93
C ALA A 149 20.75 27.18 15.24
N ASP A 150 19.68 27.27 16.02
CA ASP A 150 18.31 27.16 15.54
C ASP A 150 18.14 28.22 14.45
N ARG A 151 18.20 27.79 13.19
CA ARG A 151 18.09 28.65 12.00
C ARG A 151 16.65 29.14 11.80
N GLY A 152 15.94 29.39 12.90
CA GLY A 152 14.53 29.76 12.92
C GLY A 152 13.64 28.70 12.29
N TYR A 153 14.08 27.43 12.28
CA TYR A 153 13.29 26.36 11.65
C TYR A 153 12.03 26.07 12.46
N PHE A 154 12.14 26.14 13.79
CA PHE A 154 10.98 26.07 14.68
C PHE A 154 10.06 27.28 14.53
N ALA A 155 10.61 28.50 14.46
CA ALA A 155 9.82 29.72 14.26
C ALA A 155 9.10 29.74 12.91
N ALA A 156 9.75 29.27 11.84
CA ALA A 156 9.15 29.19 10.51
C ALA A 156 8.01 28.16 10.44
N LEU A 157 8.12 27.05 11.17
CA LEU A 157 7.06 26.05 11.30
C LEU A 157 5.87 26.60 12.07
N GLU A 158 6.10 27.27 13.20
CA GLU A 158 5.03 27.87 14.01
C GLU A 158 4.27 28.98 13.24
N GLU A 159 5.01 29.79 12.48
CA GLU A 159 4.44 30.83 11.61
C GLU A 159 3.61 30.24 10.46
N ALA A 160 4.05 29.12 9.88
CA ALA A 160 3.29 28.39 8.87
C ALA A 160 2.00 27.82 9.47
N ASP A 161 2.07 27.20 10.66
CA ASP A 161 0.91 26.63 11.35
C ASP A 161 -0.13 27.70 11.71
N LYS A 162 0.32 28.90 12.14
CA LYS A 162 -0.56 30.06 12.36
C LYS A 162 -1.22 30.56 11.07
N ARG A 163 -0.49 30.57 9.96
CA ARG A 163 -1.05 30.95 8.64
C ARG A 163 -2.06 29.93 8.15
N ASP A 164 -1.79 28.65 8.32
CA ASP A 164 -2.75 27.58 8.00
C ASP A 164 -3.97 27.63 8.93
N ALA A 165 -3.80 27.92 10.22
CA ALA A 165 -4.90 28.15 11.16
C ALA A 165 -5.73 29.41 10.81
N ALA A 166 -5.10 30.47 10.28
CA ALA A 166 -5.80 31.66 9.84
C ALA A 166 -6.53 31.47 8.49
N ARG A 167 -5.96 30.64 7.59
CA ARG A 167 -6.51 30.36 6.25
C ARG A 167 -7.61 29.32 6.30
N LYS A 168 -7.45 28.31 7.15
CA LYS A 168 -8.44 27.33 7.51
C LYS A 168 -9.26 27.96 8.64
N GLY A 169 -10.10 28.93 8.26
CA GLY A 169 -11.01 29.63 9.16
C GLY A 169 -11.50 28.63 10.20
N THR A 170 -11.13 28.90 11.44
CA THR A 170 -11.50 28.11 12.61
C THR A 170 -12.98 27.82 12.41
N GLY A 171 -13.33 26.54 12.19
CA GLY A 171 -14.73 26.13 12.25
C GLY A 171 -15.29 26.77 13.52
N PRO A 172 -16.48 27.39 13.46
CA PRO A 172 -16.95 28.27 14.53
C PRO A 172 -16.69 27.57 15.85
N ALA A 173 -16.08 28.29 16.81
CA ALA A 173 -16.09 27.86 18.18
C ALA A 173 -17.54 27.47 18.46
N ILE A 174 -17.79 26.17 18.59
CA ILE A 174 -19.11 25.65 18.85
C ILE A 174 -19.45 26.19 20.21
N ASP A 175 -20.18 27.30 20.23
CA ASP A 175 -21.04 27.63 21.36
C ASP A 175 -21.94 26.41 21.47
N SER A 176 -21.55 25.47 22.32
CA SER A 176 -22.29 24.26 22.66
C SER A 176 -23.54 24.71 23.39
N LYS A 177 -24.50 25.22 22.63
CA LYS A 177 -25.87 25.43 23.07
C LYS A 177 -26.42 24.04 23.28
N VAL A 178 -26.39 23.60 24.52
CA VAL A 178 -27.07 22.40 24.95
C VAL A 178 -28.56 22.63 24.74
N VAL A 179 -29.16 21.88 23.83
CA VAL A 179 -30.59 21.91 23.53
C VAL A 179 -31.19 20.60 24.04
N THR A 180 -32.42 20.68 24.55
CA THR A 180 -33.18 19.50 25.00
C THR A 180 -34.06 18.97 23.88
N CYS A 181 -34.17 17.66 23.76
CA CYS A 181 -35.04 17.00 22.78
C CYS A 181 -36.52 17.34 23.01
N PRO A 182 -37.25 17.85 22.01
CA PRO A 182 -38.66 18.22 22.14
C PRO A 182 -39.62 17.03 22.19
N VAL A 183 -39.18 15.82 21.80
CA VAL A 183 -40.03 14.62 21.76
C VAL A 183 -40.09 13.92 23.13
N CYS A 184 -38.95 13.80 23.81
CA CYS A 184 -38.86 13.05 25.07
C CYS A 184 -38.56 13.92 26.29
N GLY A 185 -38.02 15.13 26.13
CA GLY A 185 -37.67 16.04 27.23
C GLY A 185 -36.56 15.56 28.17
N ILE A 186 -35.95 14.40 27.92
CA ILE A 186 -34.93 13.79 28.80
C ILE A 186 -33.52 13.87 28.19
N PHE A 187 -33.42 13.94 26.86
CA PHE A 187 -32.14 13.97 26.16
C PHE A 187 -31.65 15.42 25.97
N GLU A 188 -30.49 15.75 26.53
CA GLU A 188 -29.82 17.05 26.40
C GLU A 188 -28.49 16.88 25.66
N GLY A 189 -28.25 17.70 24.63
CA GLY A 189 -27.02 17.64 23.86
C GLY A 189 -26.93 18.74 22.81
N ASP A 190 -25.87 18.71 22.01
CA ASP A 190 -25.73 19.63 20.88
C ASP A 190 -26.81 19.34 19.82
N GLU A 191 -27.17 20.35 19.02
CA GLU A 191 -28.27 20.28 18.04
C GLU A 191 -28.22 19.04 17.14
N VAL A 192 -27.00 18.65 16.71
CA VAL A 192 -26.78 17.45 15.88
C VAL A 192 -27.12 16.16 16.63
N ALA A 193 -26.76 16.08 17.91
CA ALA A 193 -27.06 14.93 18.75
C ALA A 193 -28.57 14.83 19.02
N VAL A 194 -29.23 15.97 19.27
CA VAL A 194 -30.69 16.03 19.46
C VAL A 194 -31.43 15.64 18.18
N ALA A 195 -30.99 16.11 17.00
CA ALA A 195 -31.61 15.75 15.73
C ALA A 195 -31.58 14.23 15.48
N HIS A 196 -30.42 13.59 15.65
CA HIS A 196 -30.30 12.14 15.49
C HIS A 196 -31.12 11.37 16.54
N HIS A 197 -31.20 11.87 17.77
CA HIS A 197 -32.06 11.30 18.81
C HIS A 197 -33.55 11.43 18.45
N VAL A 198 -33.98 12.56 17.89
CA VAL A 198 -35.35 12.78 17.42
C VAL A 198 -35.71 11.83 16.28
N GLU A 199 -34.81 11.62 15.31
CA GLU A 199 -35.00 10.68 14.21
C GLU A 199 -35.27 9.24 14.71
N GLN A 200 -34.62 8.82 15.80
CA GLN A 200 -34.85 7.50 16.41
C GLN A 200 -36.24 7.32 17.02
N HIS A 201 -36.94 8.39 17.41
CA HIS A 201 -38.33 8.30 17.85
C HIS A 201 -39.30 8.04 16.70
N PHE A 202 -38.99 8.54 15.49
CA PHE A 202 -39.85 8.44 14.32
C PHE A 202 -39.48 7.29 13.37
N GLY A 203 -38.27 6.71 13.51
CA GLY A 203 -37.78 5.59 12.68
C GLY A 203 -38.39 4.22 12.97
N GLY A 204 -39.51 4.17 13.69
CA GLY A 204 -40.25 2.95 14.01
C GLY A 204 -41.68 2.99 13.49
N GLN A 205 -41.85 2.88 12.16
CA GLN A 205 -43.04 2.35 11.48
C GLN A 205 -42.73 2.04 10.01
#